data_AF-A0A1I1GRQ7-F1
#
_entry.id   AF-A0A1I1GRQ7-F1
#
_cell.length_a   1.000
_cell.length_b   1.000
_cell.length_c   1.000
_cell.angle_alpha   90.00
_cell.angle_beta   90.00
_cell.angle_gamma   90.00
#
_symmetry.space_group_name_H-M   'P 1'
#
loop_
_entity.id
_entity.type
_entity.pdbx_description
1 polymer ?
#
loop_
_entity_poly.entity_id
_entity_poly.type
_entity_poly.pdbx_seq_one_letter_code
_entity_poly.pdbx_strand_id
1 'polypeptide(L)'
;MVNIVEKPKPTSTYNSPLKISDELRQFTERREQRAKELGIESYVLGADAQSDDEFQKLEDYIMENFIDLDLDVPEDIKKKYLEMKKAREESQNK
;
A
#
# COMPACT_ATOMS: atom_id res chain seq x y z
N MET A 1 -35.52 12.71 28.52
CA MET A 1 -35.03 13.72 27.56
C MET A 1 -33.73 13.20 26.99
N VAL A 2 -33.67 12.88 25.70
CA VAL A 2 -32.46 12.36 25.05
C VAL A 2 -31.67 13.55 24.53
N ASN A 3 -30.49 13.80 25.10
CA ASN A 3 -29.58 14.84 24.62
C ASN A 3 -28.99 14.37 23.28
N ILE A 4 -29.45 14.97 22.19
CA ILE A 4 -28.85 14.80 20.87
C ILE A 4 -27.62 15.70 20.86
N VAL A 5 -26.44 15.12 21.10
CA VAL A 5 -25.17 15.84 20.94
C VAL A 5 -24.94 16.00 19.44
N GLU A 6 -25.18 17.22 18.91
CA GLU A 6 -24.82 17.54 17.53
C GLU A 6 -23.32 17.33 17.33
N LYS A 7 -22.96 16.48 16.36
CA LYS A 7 -21.55 16.31 15.96
C LYS A 7 -21.03 17.66 15.46
N PRO A 8 -19.85 18.11 15.91
CA PRO A 8 -19.30 19.39 15.48
C PRO A 8 -19.12 19.38 13.96
N LYS A 9 -19.73 20.38 13.30
CA LYS A 9 -19.54 20.58 11.86
C LYS A 9 -18.19 21.28 11.66
N PRO A 10 -17.34 20.79 10.75
CA PRO A 10 -16.08 21.45 10.44
C PRO A 10 -16.35 22.87 9.94
N THR A 11 -15.76 23.86 10.60
CA THR A 11 -15.97 25.28 10.30
C THR A 11 -15.03 25.81 9.22
N SER A 12 -14.01 25.03 8.85
CA SER A 12 -13.04 25.41 7.84
C SER A 12 -12.39 24.16 7.22
N THR A 13 -12.03 24.26 5.94
CA THR A 13 -11.23 23.26 5.25
C THR A 13 -9.77 23.39 5.70
N TYR A 14 -9.18 22.30 6.17
CA TYR A 14 -7.75 22.28 6.49
C TYR A 14 -6.95 22.45 5.20
N ASN A 15 -6.34 23.62 5.03
CA ASN A 15 -5.34 23.84 4.00
C ASN A 15 -3.99 23.38 4.55
N SER A 16 -3.50 22.25 4.04
CA SER A 16 -2.18 21.75 4.42
C SER A 16 -1.11 22.80 4.06
N PRO A 17 -0.29 23.26 5.01
CA PRO A 17 0.79 24.19 4.74
C PRO A 17 1.95 23.54 3.98
N LEU A 18 1.96 22.21 3.85
CA LEU A 18 2.97 21.45 3.12
C LEU A 18 2.76 21.64 1.62
N LYS A 19 3.60 22.48 1.01
CA LYS A 19 3.75 22.53 -0.45
C LYS A 19 4.52 21.29 -0.89
N ILE A 20 3.79 20.23 -1.21
CA ILE A 20 4.34 19.05 -1.88
C ILE A 20 4.79 19.51 -3.28
N SER A 21 6.05 19.27 -3.63
CA SER A 21 6.54 19.57 -4.97
C SER A 21 5.82 18.68 -5.99
N ASP A 22 5.61 19.17 -7.21
CA ASP A 22 4.97 18.37 -8.27
C ASP A 22 5.76 17.08 -8.56
N GLU A 23 7.09 17.12 -8.41
CA GLU A 23 7.96 15.95 -8.53
C GLU A 23 7.66 14.88 -7.47
N LEU A 24 7.52 15.29 -6.20
CA LEU A 24 7.19 14.38 -5.11
C LEU A 24 5.78 13.79 -5.28
N ARG A 25 4.84 14.59 -5.80
CA ARG A 25 3.48 14.12 -6.09
C ARG A 25 3.48 13.07 -7.20
N GLN A 26 4.17 13.34 -8.30
CA GLN A 26 4.28 12.40 -9.42
C GLN A 26 5.02 11.11 -9.02
N PHE A 27 6.05 11.22 -8.17
CA PHE A 27 6.74 10.05 -7.63
C PHE A 27 5.80 9.17 -6.82
N THR A 28 5.04 9.75 -5.88
CA THR A 28 4.04 9.01 -5.09
C THR A 28 2.96 8.37 -5.98
N GLU A 29 2.45 9.11 -6.97
CA GLU A 29 1.46 8.58 -7.93
C GLU A 29 2.01 7.37 -8.71
N ARG A 30 3.26 7.41 -9.19
CA ARG A 30 3.90 6.28 -9.90
C ARG A 30 4.13 5.08 -8.97
N ARG A 31 4.59 5.34 -7.76
CA ARG A 31 4.83 4.33 -6.72
C ARG A 31 3.54 3.57 -6.40
N GLU A 32 2.45 4.29 -6.13
CA GLU A 32 1.14 3.71 -5.82
C GLU A 32 0.57 2.93 -7.02
N GLN A 33 0.73 3.45 -8.23
CA GLN A 33 0.29 2.77 -9.45
C GLN A 33 0.99 1.42 -9.63
N ARG A 34 2.31 1.34 -9.45
CA ARG A 34 3.07 0.08 -9.58
C ARG A 34 2.73 -0.92 -8.49
N ALA A 35 2.60 -0.47 -7.24
CA ALA A 35 2.16 -1.34 -6.15
C ALA A 35 0.77 -1.93 -6.44
N LYS A 36 -0.15 -1.10 -6.95
CA LYS A 36 -1.50 -1.52 -7.33
C LYS A 36 -1.54 -2.51 -8.50
N GLU A 37 -0.64 -2.38 -9.47
CA GLU A 37 -0.54 -3.33 -10.60
C GLU A 37 -0.18 -4.74 -10.15
N LEU A 38 0.66 -4.85 -9.12
CA LEU A 38 0.96 -6.13 -8.48
C LEU A 38 -0.13 -6.50 -7.45
N GLY A 39 -0.86 -5.52 -6.95
CA GLY A 39 -1.84 -5.68 -5.89
C GLY A 39 -1.18 -5.87 -4.53
N ILE A 40 -0.04 -5.20 -4.33
CA ILE A 40 0.66 -5.06 -3.06
C ILE A 40 0.04 -3.86 -2.35
N GLU A 41 -0.36 -4.03 -1.09
CA GLU A 41 -0.89 -2.93 -0.29
C GLU A 41 0.25 -2.00 0.15
N SER A 42 0.29 -0.77 -0.39
CA SER A 42 1.35 0.20 -0.06
C SER A 42 1.30 0.72 1.38
N TYR A 43 0.18 0.55 2.09
CA TYR A 43 -0.04 1.10 3.42
C TYR A 43 -0.72 0.07 4.33
N VAL A 44 0.04 -0.91 4.82
CA VAL A 44 -0.44 -1.82 5.86
C VAL A 44 -0.30 -1.13 7.23
N LEU A 45 -1.34 -0.40 7.65
CA LEU A 45 -1.45 0.19 8.98
C LEU A 45 -1.83 -0.89 10.01
N GLY A 46 -0.95 -1.86 10.25
CA GLY A 46 -1.25 -2.99 11.14
C GLY A 46 -0.12 -3.99 11.37
N ALA A 47 1.13 -3.62 11.15
CA ALA A 47 2.28 -4.50 11.34
C ALA A 47 2.69 -4.66 12.82
N ASP A 48 1.74 -5.05 13.69
CA ASP A 48 2.06 -5.58 15.02
C ASP A 48 2.38 -7.09 14.97
N ALA A 49 2.12 -7.73 13.83
CA ALA A 49 2.55 -9.09 13.57
C ALA A 49 3.74 -9.06 12.63
N GLN A 50 4.92 -9.43 13.14
CA GLN A 50 5.92 -10.06 12.28
C GLN A 50 5.26 -11.30 11.68
N SER A 51 4.57 -11.16 10.56
CA SER A 51 4.15 -12.31 9.78
C SER A 51 5.42 -12.88 9.17
N ASP A 52 5.86 -14.02 9.69
CA ASP A 52 6.99 -14.78 9.15
C ASP A 52 6.70 -15.36 7.74
N ASP A 53 5.55 -15.02 7.16
CA ASP A 53 5.12 -15.41 5.83
C ASP A 53 6.12 -14.89 4.78
N GLU A 54 6.73 -15.82 4.07
CA GLU A 54 7.62 -15.54 2.93
C GLU A 54 6.94 -14.66 1.87
N PHE A 55 5.61 -14.68 1.82
CA PHE A 55 4.83 -13.80 0.97
C PHE A 55 4.95 -12.33 1.36
N GLN A 56 4.83 -12.00 2.65
CA GLN A 56 4.99 -10.63 3.14
C GLN A 56 6.42 -10.14 2.90
N LYS A 57 7.41 -10.99 3.19
CA LYS A 57 8.83 -10.69 2.91
C LYS A 57 9.09 -10.40 1.43
N LEU A 58 8.36 -11.06 0.53
CA LEU A 58 8.44 -10.82 -0.90
C LEU A 58 7.78 -9.50 -1.31
N GLU A 59 6.64 -9.15 -0.71
CA GLU A 59 5.98 -7.84 -0.91
C GLU A 59 6.88 -6.70 -0.45
N ASP A 60 7.43 -6.82 0.75
CA ASP A 60 8.34 -5.83 1.33
C ASP A 60 9.60 -5.69 0.46
N TYR A 61 10.18 -6.82 0.01
CA TYR A 61 11.32 -6.80 -0.91
C TYR A 61 10.99 -6.07 -2.22
N ILE A 62 9.82 -6.32 -2.81
CA ILE A 62 9.41 -5.69 -4.06
C ILE A 62 9.22 -4.18 -3.87
N MET A 63 8.59 -3.80 -2.77
CA MET A 63 8.37 -2.41 -2.40
C MET A 63 9.69 -1.67 -2.23
N GLU A 64 10.58 -2.18 -1.37
CA GLU A 64 11.84 -1.51 -1.02
C GLU A 64 12.86 -1.48 -2.16
N ASN A 65 12.96 -2.54 -2.97
CA ASN A 65 14.03 -2.69 -3.95
C ASN A 65 13.63 -2.28 -5.38
N PHE A 66 12.33 -2.16 -5.68
CA PHE A 66 11.89 -1.76 -7.02
C PHE A 66 10.95 -0.57 -6.98
N ILE A 67 9.83 -0.67 -6.26
CA ILE A 67 8.77 0.33 -6.32
C ILE A 67 9.24 1.66 -5.70
N ASP A 68 9.90 1.62 -4.55
CA ASP A 68 10.44 2.80 -3.86
C ASP A 68 11.66 3.40 -4.58
N LEU A 69 12.32 2.61 -5.43
CA LEU A 69 13.44 3.06 -6.25
C LEU A 69 13.00 3.49 -7.66
N ASP A 70 11.70 3.48 -7.95
CA ASP A 70 11.15 3.74 -9.29
C ASP A 70 11.76 2.82 -10.37
N LEU A 71 12.16 1.59 -9.99
CA LEU A 71 12.65 0.54 -10.90
C LEU A 71 11.54 -0.43 -11.32
N ASP A 72 11.73 -1.06 -12.48
CA ASP A 72 10.85 -2.13 -12.94
C ASP A 72 11.11 -3.42 -12.16
N VAL A 73 10.03 -4.11 -11.78
CA VAL A 73 10.12 -5.39 -11.09
C VAL A 73 10.50 -6.48 -12.10
N PRO A 74 11.58 -7.24 -11.87
CA PRO A 74 11.97 -8.35 -12.73
C PRO A 74 10.84 -9.36 -12.89
N GLU A 75 10.66 -9.86 -14.11
CA GLU A 75 9.63 -10.84 -14.45
C GLU A 75 9.70 -12.10 -13.58
N ASP A 76 10.90 -12.54 -13.21
CA ASP A 76 11.11 -13.70 -12.33
C ASP A 76 10.47 -13.51 -10.95
N ILE A 77 10.62 -12.31 -10.39
CA ILE A 77 10.09 -11.95 -9.07
C ILE A 77 8.57 -11.74 -9.15
N LYS A 78 8.11 -11.05 -10.19
CA LYS A 78 6.68 -10.85 -10.47
C LYS A 78 5.96 -12.17 -10.61
N LYS A 79 6.53 -13.12 -11.34
CA LYS A 79 5.98 -14.46 -11.51
C LYS A 79 5.92 -15.22 -10.20
N LYS A 80 7.01 -15.21 -9.41
CA LYS A 80 7.04 -15.82 -8.07
C LYS A 80 5.95 -15.24 -7.17
N TYR A 81 5.80 -13.91 -7.17
CA TYR A 81 4.77 -13.23 -6.39
C TYR A 81 3.35 -13.62 -6.82
N LEU A 82 3.07 -13.64 -8.13
CA LEU A 82 1.78 -14.07 -8.67
C LEU A 82 1.44 -15.52 -8.34
N GLU A 83 2.42 -16.44 -8.40
CA GLU A 83 2.23 -17.83 -8.01
C GLU A 83 1.89 -17.97 -6.51
N MET A 84 2.64 -17.29 -5.65
CA MET A 84 2.38 -17.32 -4.19
C MET A 84 1.04 -16.66 -3.85
N LYS A 85 0.70 -15.56 -4.53
CA LYS A 85 -0.60 -14.87 -4.36
C LYS A 85 -1.75 -15.81 -4.70
N LYS A 86 -1.67 -16.49 -5.85
CA LYS A 86 -2.68 -17.46 -6.28
C LYS A 86 -2.81 -18.62 -5.30
N ALA A 87 -1.69 -19.17 -4.81
CA ALA A 87 -1.68 -20.24 -3.81
C ALA A 87 -2.33 -19.80 -2.49
N ARG A 88 -2.14 -18.55 -2.08
CA ARG A 88 -2.76 -17.97 -0.88
C ARG A 88 -4.27 -17.78 -1.06
N GLU A 89 -4.70 -17.23 -2.19
CA GLU A 89 -6.12 -17.10 -2.54
C GLU A 89 -6.84 -18.46 -2.59
N GLU A 90 -6.22 -19.47 -3.20
CA GLU A 90 -6.74 -20.85 -3.22
C GLU A 90 -6.83 -21.48 -1.82
N SER A 91 -5.88 -21.15 -0.94
CA SER A 91 -5.85 -21.65 0.45
C SER A 91 -6.86 -20.95 1.36
N GLN A 92 -7.21 -19.68 1.09
CA GLN A 92 -8.23 -18.95 1.84
C GLN A 92 -9.66 -19.26 1.39
N ASN A 93 -9.86 -19.82 0.20
CA ASN A 93 -11.17 -20.20 -0.34
C ASN A 93 -11.62 -21.64 0.03
N LYS A 94 -10.94 -22.30 0.97
CA LYS A 94 -11.24 -23.65 1.45
C LYS A 94 -11.72 -23.64 2.90
#